data_AF-A0A7Y2VL76-F1
#
_entry.id   AF-A0A7Y2VL76-F1
#
_cell.length_a   1.000
_cell.length_b   1.000
_cell.length_c   1.000
_cell.angle_alpha   90.00
_cell.angle_beta   90.00
_cell.angle_gamma   90.00
#
_symmetry.space_group_name_H-M   'P 1'
#
loop_
_entity.id
_entity.type
_entity.pdbx_description
1 polymer ?
#
loop_
_entity_poly.entity_id
_entity_poly.type
_entity_poly.pdbx_seq_one_letter_code
_entity_poly.pdbx_strand_id
1 'polypeptide(L)'
;MHLKPGAWLAALCLLTHALWPAVALPADPEPRSVPQLNLSPPRIAVAYRPTRLMLVDGPPARVKIRGTQLEFVVNTDWSVFFSRETQAWYLLDEGFWLTNSAFSSGDWIPTTELPRDFLTLQVSSDWPRVAEFLPPAARRTPPLPFLISYEPTELVVIDAKPLLEDLADTGLQFVSNTRHDLFLLGKQYYLLVSGRWFTTKNLGKKWYAVRELPAVFREIPAAHEKARVLASVPGTPAADKAREEASRPRIARIARDAGSELEVPYVGEPSFVPIEGTVLSRAENTPFQVIRHNNFHYLCHEGAWYSSTDPRGPW
;
A
#
# COMPACT_ATOMS: atom_id res chain seq x y z
N MET A 1 -3.58 18.83 -10.26
CA MET A 1 -4.83 18.26 -9.73
C MET A 1 -4.53 16.83 -9.33
N HIS A 2 -4.24 16.60 -8.05
CA HIS A 2 -3.68 15.36 -7.53
C HIS A 2 -4.75 14.27 -7.38
N LEU A 3 -4.47 13.06 -7.86
CA LEU A 3 -5.21 11.83 -7.50
C LEU A 3 -4.22 10.80 -6.95
N LYS A 4 -4.61 10.21 -5.82
CA LYS A 4 -3.86 9.27 -4.97
C LYS A 4 -3.76 7.87 -5.62
N PRO A 5 -2.71 7.07 -5.32
CA PRO A 5 -2.72 5.64 -5.60
C PRO A 5 -3.33 4.87 -4.42
N GLY A 6 -4.06 3.79 -4.73
CA GLY A 6 -4.60 2.88 -3.73
C GLY A 6 -5.77 2.07 -4.26
N ALA A 7 -5.47 0.98 -4.96
CA ALA A 7 -6.41 -0.14 -5.12
C ALA A 7 -5.65 -1.39 -5.59
N TRP A 8 -5.62 -2.39 -4.72
CA TRP A 8 -5.25 -3.77 -4.99
C TRP A 8 -6.38 -4.46 -5.78
N LEU A 9 -6.06 -5.21 -6.84
CA LEU A 9 -6.68 -6.51 -7.20
C LEU A 9 -6.14 -7.02 -8.55
N ALA A 10 -5.81 -8.32 -8.56
CA ALA A 10 -5.30 -9.06 -9.69
C ALA A 10 -6.35 -9.17 -10.83
N ALA A 11 -5.90 -8.97 -12.07
CA ALA A 11 -6.67 -9.22 -13.28
C ALA A 11 -6.02 -10.35 -14.09
N LEU A 12 -6.78 -11.40 -14.36
CA LEU A 12 -6.43 -12.50 -15.25
C LEU A 12 -6.83 -12.10 -16.68
N CYS A 13 -5.88 -12.04 -17.62
CA CYS A 13 -6.16 -11.81 -19.04
C CYS A 13 -5.50 -12.93 -19.87
N LEU A 14 -6.32 -13.70 -20.59
CA LEU A 14 -5.89 -14.69 -21.57
C LEU A 14 -5.92 -14.03 -22.96
N LEU A 15 -4.83 -14.18 -23.71
CA LEU A 15 -4.69 -13.75 -25.11
C LEU A 15 -4.30 -14.95 -25.97
N THR A 16 -5.04 -15.20 -27.05
CA THR A 16 -4.51 -15.78 -28.29
C THR A 16 -5.36 -15.33 -29.49
N HIS A 17 -4.71 -14.93 -30.58
CA HIS A 17 -5.32 -14.69 -31.89
C HIS A 17 -5.03 -15.87 -32.83
N ALA A 18 -6.06 -16.49 -33.38
CA ALA A 18 -6.04 -17.12 -34.70
C ALA A 18 -7.49 -17.20 -35.24
N LEU A 19 -7.65 -16.90 -36.52
CA LEU A 19 -8.92 -16.70 -37.24
C LEU A 19 -9.85 -17.94 -37.22
N TRP A 20 -11.11 -17.77 -36.80
CA TRP A 20 -12.26 -18.68 -37.05
C TRP A 20 -13.59 -17.89 -36.99
N PRO A 21 -14.75 -18.41 -37.44
CA PRO A 21 -15.86 -17.61 -37.97
C PRO A 21 -16.65 -16.98 -36.82
N ALA A 22 -17.65 -16.15 -37.12
CA ALA A 22 -18.51 -15.52 -36.12
C ALA A 22 -19.17 -16.58 -35.21
N VAL A 23 -18.60 -16.78 -34.02
CA VAL A 23 -19.20 -17.52 -32.91
C VAL A 23 -19.88 -16.49 -32.02
N ALA A 24 -21.18 -16.69 -31.78
CA ALA A 24 -21.95 -15.89 -30.84
C ALA A 24 -21.22 -15.79 -29.49
N LEU A 25 -21.20 -14.59 -28.89
CA LEU A 25 -20.67 -14.39 -27.54
C LEU A 25 -21.30 -15.42 -26.61
N PRO A 26 -20.51 -16.29 -25.94
CA PRO A 26 -21.08 -17.16 -24.92
C PRO A 26 -21.71 -16.29 -23.83
N ALA A 27 -22.84 -16.76 -23.29
CA ALA A 27 -23.52 -16.15 -22.17
C ALA A 27 -22.53 -15.79 -21.05
N ASP A 28 -22.82 -14.70 -20.34
CA ASP A 28 -22.02 -14.18 -19.23
C ASP A 28 -21.41 -15.34 -18.41
N PRO A 29 -20.09 -15.42 -18.27
CA PRO A 29 -19.50 -16.46 -17.44
C PRO A 29 -20.06 -16.29 -16.03
N GLU A 30 -20.69 -17.34 -15.50
CA GLU A 30 -21.10 -17.39 -14.11
C GLU A 30 -19.94 -16.90 -13.23
N PRO A 31 -20.22 -16.11 -12.17
CA PRO A 31 -19.18 -15.52 -11.34
C PRO A 31 -18.30 -16.64 -10.80
N ARG A 32 -17.10 -16.77 -11.38
CA ARG A 32 -16.07 -17.67 -10.89
C ARG A 32 -15.90 -17.39 -9.40
N SER A 33 -15.95 -18.44 -8.58
CA SER A 33 -15.67 -18.34 -7.17
C SER A 33 -14.31 -17.66 -7.00
N VAL A 34 -14.34 -16.41 -6.51
CA VAL A 34 -13.13 -15.67 -6.17
C VAL A 34 -12.38 -16.56 -5.18
N PRO A 35 -11.07 -16.82 -5.37
CA PRO A 35 -10.26 -17.54 -4.38
C PRO A 35 -10.58 -16.96 -3.01
N GLN A 36 -10.73 -17.83 -2.00
CA GLN A 36 -11.14 -17.44 -0.66
C GLN A 36 -10.28 -16.27 -0.19
N LEU A 37 -10.84 -15.05 -0.26
CA LEU A 37 -10.12 -13.83 0.06
C LEU A 37 -9.61 -13.96 1.49
N ASN A 38 -8.34 -13.65 1.74
CA ASN A 38 -7.83 -13.65 3.11
C ASN A 38 -8.57 -12.56 3.90
N LEU A 39 -9.51 -12.99 4.73
CA LEU A 39 -10.31 -12.12 5.59
C LEU A 39 -9.59 -11.80 6.90
N SER A 40 -8.40 -12.36 7.12
CA SER A 40 -7.61 -12.03 8.31
C SER A 40 -7.34 -10.52 8.32
N PRO A 41 -7.53 -9.87 9.48
CA PRO A 41 -7.17 -8.47 9.60
C PRO A 41 -5.67 -8.32 9.33
N PRO A 42 -5.23 -7.26 8.62
CA PRO A 42 -3.86 -6.82 8.76
C PRO A 42 -3.58 -6.49 10.24
N ARG A 43 -2.33 -6.36 10.63
CA ARG A 43 -2.02 -5.85 11.96
C ARG A 43 -2.60 -4.44 12.09
N ILE A 44 -3.58 -4.25 12.97
CA ILE A 44 -4.13 -2.91 13.26
C ILE A 44 -3.39 -2.35 14.48
N ALA A 45 -2.59 -1.32 14.26
CA ALA A 45 -1.86 -0.61 15.29
C ALA A 45 -2.57 0.71 15.62
N VAL A 46 -2.84 0.95 16.90
CA VAL A 46 -3.48 2.20 17.34
C VAL A 46 -2.43 3.09 18.02
N ALA A 47 -2.31 4.32 17.54
CA ALA A 47 -1.43 5.34 18.12
C ALA A 47 -2.27 6.51 18.67
N TYR A 48 -1.89 7.02 19.84
CA TYR A 48 -2.57 8.13 20.53
C TYR A 48 -1.87 9.49 20.34
N ARG A 49 -0.99 9.56 19.34
CA ARG A 49 -0.26 10.77 18.91
C ARG A 49 0.01 10.67 17.41
N PRO A 50 0.16 11.80 16.68
CA PRO A 50 0.57 11.79 15.28
C PRO A 50 1.79 10.89 15.06
N THR A 51 1.64 9.88 14.20
CA THR A 51 2.61 8.81 13.97
C THR A 51 2.57 8.45 12.48
N ARG A 52 3.71 8.12 11.89
CA ARG A 52 3.82 7.65 10.50
C ARG A 52 4.00 6.14 10.45
N LEU A 53 3.51 5.50 9.40
CA LEU A 53 3.72 4.08 9.15
C LEU A 53 4.72 3.92 8.00
N MET A 54 5.79 3.17 8.25
CA MET A 54 6.70 2.68 7.22
C MET A 54 6.52 1.18 7.08
N LEU A 55 5.92 0.78 5.96
CA LEU A 55 5.82 -0.62 5.56
C LEU A 55 7.08 -0.99 4.77
N VAL A 56 7.66 -2.13 5.13
CA VAL A 56 8.77 -2.75 4.42
C VAL A 56 8.37 -4.20 4.16
N ASP A 57 8.41 -4.69 2.92
CA ASP A 57 8.06 -6.10 2.63
C ASP A 57 9.22 -7.02 3.06
N GLY A 58 9.16 -7.53 4.30
CA GLY A 58 10.24 -8.31 4.90
C GLY A 58 11.46 -7.47 5.34
N PRO A 59 12.62 -8.09 5.60
CA PRO A 59 13.83 -7.35 5.98
C PRO A 59 14.25 -6.32 4.92
N PRO A 60 14.83 -5.16 5.28
CA PRO A 60 15.21 -4.13 4.30
C PRO A 60 16.15 -4.65 3.20
N ALA A 61 15.67 -4.66 1.96
CA ALA A 61 16.42 -5.07 0.78
C ALA A 61 17.20 -3.87 0.23
N ARG A 62 18.53 -3.88 0.39
CA ARG A 62 19.42 -2.74 0.08
C ARG A 62 20.17 -2.93 -1.24
N VAL A 63 20.04 -1.98 -2.17
CA VAL A 63 20.78 -1.94 -3.44
C VAL A 63 21.88 -0.90 -3.40
N LYS A 64 23.13 -1.28 -3.69
CA LYS A 64 24.22 -0.31 -3.85
C LYS A 64 23.97 0.60 -5.05
N ILE A 65 24.03 1.91 -4.82
CA ILE A 65 23.97 2.91 -5.89
C ILE A 65 25.36 3.00 -6.53
N ARG A 66 25.42 2.72 -7.84
CA ARG A 66 26.69 2.68 -8.60
C ARG A 66 27.45 4.00 -8.46
N GLY A 67 28.76 3.91 -8.25
CA GLY A 67 29.62 5.08 -8.08
C GLY A 67 29.55 5.73 -6.70
N THR A 68 28.82 5.14 -5.75
CA THR A 68 28.69 5.65 -4.37
C THR A 68 28.87 4.55 -3.32
N GLN A 69 28.94 4.96 -2.06
CA GLN A 69 28.84 4.14 -0.86
C GLN A 69 27.42 4.18 -0.25
N LEU A 70 26.44 4.67 -1.01
CA LEU A 70 25.03 4.65 -0.64
C LEU A 70 24.36 3.36 -1.11
N GLU A 71 23.45 2.86 -0.29
CA GLU A 71 22.55 1.77 -0.61
C GLU A 71 21.11 2.25 -0.47
N PHE A 72 20.23 1.91 -1.40
CA PHE A 72 18.81 2.29 -1.38
C PHE A 72 17.92 1.10 -0.97
N VAL A 73 16.89 1.33 -0.16
CA VAL A 73 15.94 0.28 0.23
C VAL A 73 14.82 0.18 -0.79
N VAL A 74 14.70 -0.97 -1.47
CA VAL A 74 13.76 -1.13 -2.59
C VAL A 74 12.41 -1.73 -2.21
N ASN A 75 12.31 -2.42 -1.08
CA ASN A 75 11.09 -3.08 -0.63
C ASN A 75 10.23 -2.19 0.28
N THR A 76 10.21 -0.89 0.01
CA THR A 76 9.39 0.11 0.72
C THR A 76 9.07 1.29 -0.21
N ASP A 77 7.92 1.94 0.00
CA ASP A 77 7.53 3.15 -0.74
C ASP A 77 8.25 4.42 -0.24
N TRP A 78 9.09 4.28 0.79
CA TRP A 78 9.85 5.37 1.38
C TRP A 78 11.22 5.54 0.73
N SER A 79 11.67 6.79 0.58
CA SER A 79 13.02 7.07 0.11
C SER A 79 14.02 6.90 1.26
N VAL A 80 14.46 5.66 1.47
CA VAL A 80 15.41 5.27 2.53
C VAL A 80 16.75 4.88 1.92
N PHE A 81 17.82 5.42 2.48
CA PHE A 81 19.19 5.14 2.11
C PHE A 81 20.00 4.69 3.33
N PHE A 82 20.99 3.84 3.09
CA PHE A 82 22.02 3.50 4.06
C PHE A 82 23.38 3.92 3.51
N SER A 83 24.17 4.65 4.31
CA SER A 83 25.53 5.04 3.94
C SER A 83 26.53 4.08 4.57
N ARG A 84 27.30 3.38 3.75
CA ARG A 84 28.40 2.52 4.23
C ARG A 84 29.56 3.32 4.80
N GLU A 85 29.72 4.57 4.39
CA GLU A 85 30.75 5.48 4.90
C GLU A 85 30.45 5.90 6.34
N THR A 86 29.23 6.40 6.59
CA THR A 86 28.83 6.92 7.91
C THR A 86 28.18 5.86 8.82
N GLN A 87 27.89 4.67 8.28
CA GLN A 87 27.14 3.60 8.97
C GLN A 87 25.78 4.08 9.51
N ALA A 88 25.15 5.05 8.81
CA ALA A 88 23.89 5.66 9.19
C ALA A 88 22.84 5.50 8.10
N TRP A 89 21.58 5.50 8.53
CA TRP A 89 20.41 5.53 7.67
C TRP A 89 19.95 6.96 7.44
N TYR A 90 19.40 7.21 6.26
CA TYR A 90 18.84 8.48 5.85
C TYR A 90 17.47 8.26 5.25
N LEU A 91 16.51 9.07 5.65
CA LEU A 91 15.12 8.99 5.23
C LEU A 91 14.67 10.37 4.77
N LEU A 92 14.09 10.46 3.59
CA LEU A 92 13.44 11.68 3.13
C LEU A 92 11.95 11.68 3.52
N ASP A 93 11.57 12.59 4.41
CA ASP A 93 10.23 12.73 4.95
C ASP A 93 9.71 14.17 4.76
N GLU A 94 8.64 14.33 3.97
CA GLU A 94 8.04 15.64 3.67
C GLU A 94 9.04 16.73 3.23
N GLY A 95 10.06 16.33 2.47
CA GLY A 95 11.09 17.23 1.98
C GLY A 95 12.22 17.54 2.96
N PHE A 96 12.21 16.92 4.14
CA PHE A 96 13.28 17.03 5.13
C PHE A 96 14.02 15.70 5.26
N TRP A 97 15.34 15.79 5.41
CA TRP A 97 16.17 14.62 5.66
C TRP A 97 16.18 14.29 7.15
N LEU A 98 15.99 13.02 7.44
CA LEU A 98 16.10 12.43 8.76
C LEU A 98 17.22 11.39 8.75
N THR A 99 17.84 11.15 9.90
CA THR A 99 18.88 10.13 10.09
C THR A 99 18.64 9.29 11.33
N ASN A 100 19.17 8.06 11.30
CA ASN A 100 19.26 7.19 12.46
C ASN A 100 20.42 6.19 12.29
N SER A 101 21.04 5.74 13.38
CA SER A 101 22.02 4.65 13.35
C SER A 101 21.37 3.26 13.21
N ALA A 102 20.10 3.11 13.63
CA ALA A 102 19.36 1.86 13.57
C ALA A 102 18.06 2.05 12.78
N PHE A 103 17.91 1.33 11.66
CA PHE A 103 16.71 1.39 10.82
C PHE A 103 15.43 1.10 11.61
N SER A 104 15.44 0.08 12.46
CA SER A 104 14.27 -0.35 13.25
C SER A 104 13.87 0.64 14.34
N SER A 105 14.64 1.70 14.56
CA SER A 105 14.26 2.77 15.48
C SER A 105 13.11 3.59 14.87
N GLY A 106 12.07 3.82 15.67
CA GLY A 106 10.97 4.72 15.30
C GLY A 106 11.32 6.21 15.48
N ASP A 107 12.41 6.53 16.17
CA ASP A 107 12.78 7.89 16.59
C ASP A 107 13.86 8.46 15.66
N TRP A 108 13.47 8.81 14.44
CA TRP A 108 14.35 9.45 13.46
C TRP A 108 14.64 10.91 13.82
N ILE A 109 15.86 11.38 13.53
CA ILE A 109 16.32 12.72 13.93
C ILE A 109 16.55 13.58 12.67
N PRO A 110 16.11 14.84 12.61
CA PRO A 110 16.41 15.70 11.47
C PRO A 110 17.90 15.88 11.25
N THR A 111 18.34 15.89 10.00
CA THR A 111 19.73 16.17 9.63
C THR A 111 19.79 17.13 8.44
N THR A 112 20.80 18.00 8.45
CA THR A 112 21.25 18.74 7.27
C THR A 112 22.60 18.22 6.75
N GLU A 113 23.19 17.26 7.46
CA GLU A 113 24.45 16.63 7.11
C GLU A 113 24.13 15.33 6.36
N LEU A 114 24.45 15.32 5.07
CA LEU A 114 24.38 14.14 4.21
C LEU A 114 25.77 13.78 3.70
N PRO A 115 26.06 12.48 3.50
CA PRO A 115 27.26 12.03 2.79
C PRO A 115 27.40 12.72 1.44
N ARG A 116 28.65 13.02 1.04
CA ARG A 116 28.93 13.71 -0.23
C ARG A 116 28.36 12.99 -1.45
N ASP A 117 28.24 11.67 -1.34
CA ASP A 117 27.67 10.81 -2.38
C ASP A 117 26.22 11.18 -2.78
N PHE A 118 25.46 11.87 -1.91
CA PHE A 118 24.13 12.39 -2.28
C PHE A 118 24.20 13.43 -3.42
N LEU A 119 25.34 14.10 -3.63
CA LEU A 119 25.54 15.00 -4.76
C LEU A 119 25.54 14.24 -6.10
N THR A 120 25.97 12.97 -6.11
CA THR A 120 25.88 12.10 -7.29
C THR A 120 24.42 11.80 -7.64
N LEU A 121 23.56 11.64 -6.63
CA LEU A 121 22.12 11.43 -6.82
C LEU A 121 21.44 12.72 -7.28
N GLN A 122 21.91 13.89 -6.84
CA GLN A 122 21.36 15.19 -7.23
C GLN A 122 21.45 15.44 -8.74
N VAL A 123 22.54 15.02 -9.37
CA VAL A 123 22.78 15.25 -10.82
C VAL A 123 22.27 14.10 -11.70
N SER A 124 21.83 12.99 -11.10
CA SER A 124 21.29 11.83 -11.82
C SER A 124 19.81 12.04 -12.15
N SER A 125 19.41 11.68 -13.38
CA SER A 125 18.01 11.64 -13.81
C SER A 125 17.18 10.60 -13.07
N ASP A 126 17.82 9.62 -12.42
CA ASP A 126 17.16 8.46 -11.82
C ASP A 126 16.57 8.79 -10.44
N TRP A 127 16.96 9.92 -9.85
CA TRP A 127 16.59 10.32 -8.49
C TRP A 127 15.97 11.73 -8.42
N PRO A 128 14.94 12.05 -9.24
CA PRO A 128 14.40 13.40 -9.34
C PRO A 128 13.87 13.92 -7.99
N ARG A 129 13.28 13.04 -7.18
CA ARG A 129 12.81 13.36 -5.84
C ARG A 129 13.95 13.69 -4.87
N VAL A 130 15.09 13.00 -4.96
CA VAL A 130 16.26 13.31 -4.10
C VAL A 130 16.83 14.66 -4.50
N ALA A 131 16.96 14.92 -5.81
CA ALA A 131 17.47 16.18 -6.34
C ALA A 131 16.61 17.39 -5.91
N GLU A 132 15.28 17.24 -5.86
CA GLU A 132 14.35 18.30 -5.41
C GLU A 132 14.61 18.77 -3.97
N PHE A 133 15.07 17.87 -3.10
CA PHE A 133 15.32 18.15 -1.68
C PHE A 133 16.81 18.21 -1.33
N LEU A 134 17.63 18.59 -2.30
CA LEU A 134 19.03 18.95 -2.13
C LEU A 134 19.26 20.41 -2.56
N PRO A 135 20.00 21.22 -1.77
CA PRO A 135 20.64 20.86 -0.50
C PRO A 135 19.64 20.64 0.64
N PRO A 136 20.00 19.88 1.70
CA PRO A 136 19.11 19.62 2.83
C PRO A 136 18.67 20.89 3.54
N ALA A 137 17.37 21.05 3.75
CA ALA A 137 16.81 22.14 4.54
C ALA A 137 16.72 21.77 6.02
N ALA A 138 16.95 22.74 6.91
CA ALA A 138 16.76 22.55 8.35
C ALA A 138 15.28 22.41 8.70
N ARG A 139 14.92 21.34 9.41
CA ARG A 139 13.56 21.13 9.95
C ARG A 139 13.43 21.80 11.31
N ARG A 140 12.46 22.72 11.46
CA ARG A 140 12.25 23.47 12.72
C ARG A 140 11.32 22.76 13.70
N THR A 141 10.54 21.79 13.23
CA THR A 141 9.63 20.98 14.06
C THR A 141 10.18 19.57 14.23
N PRO A 142 10.03 18.95 15.41
CA PRO A 142 10.35 17.54 15.59
C PRO A 142 9.63 16.67 14.54
N PRO A 143 10.29 15.64 13.99
CA PRO A 143 9.64 14.69 13.11
C PRO A 143 8.60 13.88 13.87
N LEU A 144 7.60 13.38 13.15
CA LEU A 144 6.68 12.42 13.74
C LEU A 144 7.40 11.09 13.99
N PRO A 145 7.08 10.38 15.09
CA PRO A 145 7.58 9.02 15.30
C PRO A 145 7.11 8.10 14.17
N PHE A 146 7.96 7.16 13.80
CA PHE A 146 7.65 6.12 12.83
C PHE A 146 7.31 4.81 13.53
N LEU A 147 6.21 4.19 13.12
CA LEU A 147 5.97 2.77 13.31
C LEU A 147 6.50 2.05 12.08
N ILE A 148 7.52 1.23 12.26
CA ILE A 148 8.09 0.41 11.19
C ILE A 148 7.47 -0.98 11.28
N SER A 149 6.97 -1.49 10.16
CA SER A 149 6.37 -2.82 10.09
C SER A 149 6.90 -3.59 8.91
N TYR A 150 7.24 -4.86 9.16
CA TYR A 150 7.67 -5.83 8.15
C TYR A 150 6.51 -6.72 7.64
N GLU A 151 5.29 -6.44 8.10
CA GLU A 151 4.05 -7.14 7.74
C GLU A 151 2.94 -6.13 7.42
N PRO A 152 1.90 -6.54 6.66
CA PRO A 152 0.74 -5.69 6.38
C PRO A 152 0.15 -5.10 7.66
N THR A 153 0.20 -3.77 7.77
CA THR A 153 -0.24 -3.04 8.97
C THR A 153 -1.11 -1.85 8.57
N GLU A 154 -2.12 -1.59 9.39
CA GLU A 154 -2.96 -0.40 9.33
C GLU A 154 -2.73 0.42 10.59
N LEU A 155 -2.35 1.69 10.43
CA LEU A 155 -2.07 2.60 11.53
C LEU A 155 -3.27 3.51 11.79
N VAL A 156 -4.01 3.24 12.86
CA VAL A 156 -5.11 4.09 13.33
C VAL A 156 -4.56 5.13 14.30
N VAL A 157 -4.46 6.37 13.84
CA VAL A 157 -4.05 7.51 14.68
C VAL A 157 -5.28 8.15 15.30
N ILE A 158 -5.32 8.22 16.63
CA ILE A 158 -6.31 8.94 17.43
C ILE A 158 -5.57 10.07 18.15
N ASP A 159 -6.09 11.28 18.10
CA ASP A 159 -5.42 12.41 18.76
C ASP A 159 -5.70 12.41 20.28
N ALA A 160 -4.73 11.99 21.09
CA ALA A 160 -4.90 11.72 22.51
C ALA A 160 -5.93 10.61 22.79
N LYS A 161 -6.87 10.79 23.73
CA LYS A 161 -7.87 9.76 24.08
C LYS A 161 -9.04 9.79 23.10
N PRO A 162 -9.68 8.65 22.76
CA PRO A 162 -10.85 8.64 21.88
C PRO A 162 -11.95 9.59 22.38
N LEU A 163 -12.38 10.51 21.52
CA LEU A 163 -13.55 11.36 21.74
C LEU A 163 -14.74 10.74 21.02
N LEU A 164 -15.73 10.31 21.79
CA LEU A 164 -16.92 9.63 21.28
C LEU A 164 -18.04 10.65 21.09
N GLU A 165 -18.62 10.65 19.89
CA GLU A 165 -19.79 11.45 19.55
C GLU A 165 -20.91 10.54 19.07
N ASP A 166 -22.14 10.85 19.51
CA ASP A 166 -23.32 10.07 19.15
C ASP A 166 -23.67 10.26 17.67
N LEU A 167 -23.92 9.15 16.98
CA LEU A 167 -24.40 9.14 15.62
C LEU A 167 -25.93 9.10 15.66
N ALA A 168 -26.53 10.30 15.68
CA ALA A 168 -27.96 10.48 15.85
C ALA A 168 -28.49 9.70 17.08
N ASP A 169 -29.77 9.32 17.08
CA ASP A 169 -30.41 8.61 18.20
C ASP A 169 -30.31 7.08 18.08
N THR A 170 -29.25 6.57 17.45
CA THR A 170 -29.11 5.14 17.11
C THR A 170 -28.36 4.32 18.17
N GLY A 171 -27.72 5.00 19.14
CA GLY A 171 -26.80 4.38 20.10
C GLY A 171 -25.45 3.95 19.51
N LEU A 172 -25.22 4.18 18.20
CA LEU A 172 -23.92 4.09 17.56
C LEU A 172 -23.14 5.38 17.82
N GLN A 173 -21.88 5.27 18.20
CA GLN A 173 -20.99 6.42 18.39
C GLN A 173 -19.83 6.34 17.41
N PHE A 174 -19.20 7.46 17.09
CA PHE A 174 -17.96 7.50 16.30
C PHE A 174 -16.85 8.23 17.05
N VAL A 175 -15.60 7.87 16.74
CA VAL A 175 -14.42 8.53 17.30
C VAL A 175 -14.11 9.76 16.44
N SER A 176 -14.38 10.97 16.94
CA SER A 176 -14.32 12.20 16.12
C SER A 176 -12.90 12.74 15.92
N ASN A 177 -12.00 12.46 16.86
CA ASN A 177 -10.58 12.83 16.82
C ASN A 177 -9.70 11.79 16.10
N THR A 178 -10.24 11.14 15.07
CA THR A 178 -9.47 10.34 14.11
C THR A 178 -10.00 10.53 12.70
N ARG A 179 -9.12 10.38 11.71
CA ARG A 179 -9.50 10.34 10.28
C ARG A 179 -10.06 8.98 9.85
N HIS A 180 -9.94 7.97 10.71
CA HIS A 180 -10.41 6.62 10.43
C HIS A 180 -11.91 6.50 10.70
N ASP A 181 -12.55 5.60 9.97
CA ASP A 181 -13.94 5.21 10.21
C ASP A 181 -14.01 4.25 11.41
N LEU A 182 -13.89 4.82 12.60
CA LEU A 182 -13.87 4.10 13.87
C LEU A 182 -15.14 4.42 14.67
N PHE A 183 -15.92 3.39 14.94
CA PHE A 183 -17.21 3.47 15.65
C PHE A 183 -17.18 2.65 16.92
N LEU A 184 -18.08 2.98 17.86
CA LEU A 184 -18.33 2.23 19.08
C LEU A 184 -19.83 1.93 19.16
N LEU A 185 -20.17 0.66 19.39
CA LEU A 185 -21.53 0.24 19.72
C LEU A 185 -21.47 -0.55 21.03
N GLY A 186 -22.09 0.00 22.10
CA GLY A 186 -21.98 -0.53 23.45
C GLY A 186 -20.54 -0.51 23.98
N LYS A 187 -19.83 -1.65 23.87
CA LYS A 187 -18.42 -1.80 24.29
C LYS A 187 -17.51 -2.32 23.17
N GLN A 188 -18.02 -2.35 21.96
CA GLN A 188 -17.37 -2.98 20.82
C GLN A 188 -17.02 -1.91 19.78
N TYR A 189 -15.73 -1.79 19.48
CA TYR A 189 -15.24 -0.92 18.41
C TYR A 189 -15.40 -1.60 17.05
N TYR A 190 -15.71 -0.81 16.03
CA TYR A 190 -15.81 -1.24 14.64
C TYR A 190 -14.97 -0.29 13.79
N LEU A 191 -14.05 -0.84 13.00
CA LEU A 191 -13.16 -0.10 12.12
C LEU A 191 -13.39 -0.56 10.69
N LEU A 192 -13.63 0.38 9.78
CA LEU A 192 -13.64 0.11 8.35
C LEU A 192 -12.25 0.36 7.76
N VAL A 193 -11.67 -0.66 7.12
CA VAL A 193 -10.41 -0.57 6.38
C VAL A 193 -10.59 -1.22 5.01
N SER A 194 -10.37 -0.44 3.94
CA SER A 194 -10.37 -0.95 2.56
C SER A 194 -11.62 -1.79 2.23
N GLY A 195 -12.80 -1.30 2.65
CA GLY A 195 -14.08 -1.97 2.43
C GLY A 195 -14.41 -3.13 3.38
N ARG A 196 -13.51 -3.48 4.31
CA ARG A 196 -13.67 -4.58 5.27
C ARG A 196 -13.83 -4.06 6.68
N TRP A 197 -14.78 -4.63 7.41
CA TRP A 197 -15.04 -4.29 8.80
C TRP A 197 -14.26 -5.18 9.75
N PHE A 198 -13.64 -4.54 10.74
CA PHE A 198 -12.91 -5.19 11.82
C PHE A 198 -13.43 -4.73 13.17
N THR A 199 -13.30 -5.56 14.19
CA THR A 199 -13.86 -5.28 15.50
C THR A 199 -12.95 -5.69 16.65
N THR A 200 -13.01 -4.93 17.74
CA THR A 200 -12.32 -5.23 19.01
C THR A 200 -13.07 -4.65 20.20
N LYS A 201 -12.90 -5.24 21.40
CA LYS A 201 -13.34 -4.64 22.66
C LYS A 201 -12.31 -3.66 23.24
N ASN A 202 -11.07 -3.71 22.73
CA ASN A 202 -9.96 -2.91 23.22
C ASN A 202 -9.04 -2.54 22.05
N LEU A 203 -8.90 -1.24 21.81
CA LEU A 203 -8.12 -0.66 20.71
C LEU A 203 -6.67 -1.14 20.67
N GLY A 204 -6.07 -1.47 21.83
CA GLY A 204 -4.70 -1.98 21.92
C GLY A 204 -4.57 -3.51 21.87
N LYS A 205 -5.64 -4.23 21.56
CA LYS A 205 -5.67 -5.70 21.49
C LYS A 205 -5.98 -6.17 20.07
N LYS A 206 -5.99 -7.49 19.89
CA LYS A 206 -6.27 -8.14 18.60
C LYS A 206 -7.63 -7.71 18.04
N TRP A 207 -7.64 -7.47 16.75
CA TRP A 207 -8.83 -7.18 15.95
C TRP A 207 -9.32 -8.46 15.26
N TYR A 208 -10.62 -8.52 14.97
CA TYR A 208 -11.28 -9.65 14.34
C TYR A 208 -12.11 -9.18 13.15
N ALA A 209 -12.18 -9.98 12.08
CA ALA A 209 -13.06 -9.68 10.96
C ALA A 209 -14.52 -9.73 11.40
N VAL A 210 -15.32 -8.75 10.94
CA VAL A 210 -16.76 -8.71 11.15
C VAL A 210 -17.43 -9.47 10.01
N ARG A 211 -18.11 -10.56 10.33
CA ARG A 211 -18.88 -11.34 9.34
C ARG A 211 -20.27 -10.75 9.11
N GLU A 212 -20.89 -10.30 10.19
CA GLU A 212 -22.22 -9.70 10.18
C GLU A 212 -22.12 -8.36 10.90
N LEU A 213 -22.34 -7.27 10.16
CA LEU A 213 -22.33 -5.93 10.70
C LEU A 213 -23.68 -5.64 11.39
N PRO A 214 -23.70 -5.03 12.59
CA PRO A 214 -24.95 -4.68 13.26
C PRO A 214 -25.87 -3.84 12.37
N ALA A 215 -27.18 -4.11 12.42
CA ALA A 215 -28.17 -3.46 11.55
C ALA A 215 -28.17 -1.93 11.65
N VAL A 216 -27.85 -1.39 12.83
CA VAL A 216 -27.76 0.05 13.11
C VAL A 216 -26.81 0.81 12.17
N PHE A 217 -25.79 0.15 11.59
CA PHE A 217 -24.91 0.79 10.59
C PHE A 217 -25.64 1.17 9.29
N ARG A 218 -26.78 0.54 8.98
CA ARG A 218 -27.65 0.92 7.86
C ARG A 218 -28.45 2.19 8.13
N GLU A 219 -28.59 2.55 9.40
CA GLU A 219 -29.39 3.69 9.86
C GLU A 219 -28.57 5.00 9.86
N ILE A 220 -27.28 4.94 9.52
CA ILE A 220 -26.44 6.13 9.39
C ILE A 220 -27.08 7.09 8.37
N PRO A 221 -27.44 8.33 8.75
CA PRO A 221 -28.10 9.25 7.84
C PRO A 221 -27.23 9.56 6.63
N ALA A 222 -27.81 9.56 5.43
CA ALA A 222 -27.06 9.80 4.19
C ALA A 222 -26.39 11.18 4.11
N ALA A 223 -26.89 12.16 4.86
CA ALA A 223 -26.31 13.51 4.97
C ALA A 223 -25.25 13.64 6.08
N HIS A 224 -25.03 12.61 6.89
CA HIS A 224 -24.05 12.65 7.98
C HIS A 224 -22.62 12.63 7.44
N GLU A 225 -21.66 13.24 8.14
CA GLU A 225 -20.25 13.25 7.72
C GLU A 225 -19.62 11.84 7.59
N LYS A 226 -20.17 10.87 8.33
CA LYS A 226 -19.77 9.45 8.27
C LYS A 226 -20.52 8.62 7.23
N ALA A 227 -21.44 9.19 6.44
CA ALA A 227 -22.26 8.45 5.48
C ALA A 227 -21.45 7.70 4.42
N ARG A 228 -20.19 8.08 4.16
CA ARG A 228 -19.30 7.39 3.22
C ARG A 228 -19.13 5.90 3.53
N VAL A 229 -19.27 5.49 4.79
CA VAL A 229 -19.14 4.08 5.18
C VAL A 229 -20.29 3.22 4.66
N LEU A 230 -21.44 3.82 4.31
CA LEU A 230 -22.60 3.09 3.77
C LEU A 230 -22.23 2.30 2.52
N ALA A 231 -21.28 2.77 1.70
CA ALA A 231 -20.76 2.02 0.55
C ALA A 231 -20.13 0.66 0.93
N SER A 232 -19.80 0.47 2.21
CA SER A 232 -19.29 -0.79 2.77
C SER A 232 -20.23 -1.39 3.82
N VAL A 233 -21.48 -0.92 3.93
CA VAL A 233 -22.52 -1.50 4.79
C VAL A 233 -23.46 -2.36 3.94
N PRO A 234 -23.45 -3.70 4.10
CA PRO A 234 -24.28 -4.59 3.29
C PRO A 234 -25.77 -4.28 3.39
N GLY A 235 -26.47 -4.25 2.24
CA GLY A 235 -27.91 -4.00 2.15
C GLY A 235 -28.30 -2.52 2.12
N THR A 236 -27.35 -1.61 1.93
CA THR A 236 -27.64 -0.19 1.70
C THR A 236 -27.61 0.14 0.20
N PRO A 237 -28.39 1.14 -0.27
CA PRO A 237 -28.32 1.57 -1.67
C PRO A 237 -26.92 2.02 -2.10
N ALA A 238 -26.13 2.58 -1.18
CA ALA A 238 -24.75 2.98 -1.46
C ALA A 238 -23.84 1.78 -1.72
N ALA A 239 -24.01 0.68 -0.98
CA ALA A 239 -23.25 -0.55 -1.19
C ALA A 239 -23.64 -1.24 -2.51
N ASP A 240 -24.93 -1.27 -2.85
CA ASP A 240 -25.39 -1.82 -4.14
C ASP A 240 -24.82 -1.01 -5.32
N LYS A 241 -24.89 0.33 -5.23
CA LYS A 241 -24.24 1.20 -6.22
C LYS A 241 -22.75 0.92 -6.32
N ALA A 242 -22.02 0.91 -5.19
CA ALA A 242 -20.58 0.66 -5.18
C ALA A 242 -20.21 -0.69 -5.81
N ARG A 243 -21.03 -1.74 -5.60
CA ARG A 243 -20.87 -3.05 -6.25
C ARG A 243 -21.03 -2.93 -7.77
N GLU A 244 -22.06 -2.25 -8.24
CA GLU A 244 -22.26 -2.01 -9.69
C GLU A 244 -21.09 -1.22 -10.29
N GLU A 245 -20.62 -0.16 -9.62
CA GLU A 245 -19.49 0.63 -10.11
C GLU A 245 -18.20 -0.18 -10.15
N ALA A 246 -17.96 -1.03 -9.15
CA ALA A 246 -16.81 -1.91 -9.08
C ALA A 246 -16.87 -3.02 -10.15
N SER A 247 -18.06 -3.47 -10.55
CA SER A 247 -18.22 -4.46 -11.63
C SER A 247 -18.00 -3.90 -13.03
N ARG A 248 -18.00 -2.56 -13.20
CA ARG A 248 -17.77 -1.94 -14.51
C ARG A 248 -16.29 -2.08 -14.90
N PRO A 249 -15.96 -2.79 -16.00
CA PRO A 249 -14.59 -2.88 -16.48
C PRO A 249 -14.06 -1.48 -16.82
N ARG A 250 -12.85 -1.17 -16.36
CA ARG A 250 -12.11 0.02 -16.79
C ARG A 250 -11.19 -0.37 -17.94
N ILE A 251 -11.35 0.27 -19.10
CA ILE A 251 -10.52 0.00 -20.28
C ILE A 251 -9.43 1.07 -20.36
N ALA A 252 -8.17 0.64 -20.34
CA ALA A 252 -7.02 1.44 -20.73
C ALA A 252 -6.52 0.97 -22.11
N ARG A 253 -6.05 1.89 -22.95
CA ARG A 253 -5.39 1.55 -24.22
C ARG A 253 -3.89 1.74 -24.04
N ILE A 254 -3.13 0.66 -24.24
CA ILE A 254 -1.69 0.62 -24.05
C ILE A 254 -1.06 0.07 -25.34
N ALA A 255 0.04 0.67 -25.78
CA ALA A 255 0.79 0.19 -26.94
C ALA A 255 1.43 -1.17 -26.64
N ARG A 256 1.50 -2.09 -27.61
CA ARG A 256 2.00 -3.45 -27.38
C ARG A 256 3.48 -3.49 -26.97
N ASP A 257 4.23 -2.49 -27.41
CA ASP A 257 5.66 -2.28 -27.18
C ASP A 257 5.96 -1.32 -26.02
N ALA A 258 4.94 -0.89 -25.26
CA ALA A 258 5.11 0.04 -24.14
C ALA A 258 6.03 -0.51 -23.03
N GLY A 259 6.27 -1.82 -22.99
CA GLY A 259 7.19 -2.46 -22.05
C GLY A 259 8.62 -2.63 -22.55
N SER A 260 8.90 -2.34 -23.83
CA SER A 260 10.18 -2.67 -24.46
C SER A 260 11.39 -1.94 -23.87
N GLU A 261 11.18 -0.73 -23.33
CA GLU A 261 12.20 0.09 -22.68
C GLU A 261 12.21 -0.07 -21.14
N LEU A 262 11.29 -0.87 -20.58
CA LEU A 262 11.25 -1.10 -19.14
C LEU A 262 12.41 -2.05 -18.76
N GLU A 263 13.32 -1.56 -17.93
CA GLU A 263 14.31 -2.40 -17.27
C GLU A 263 13.92 -2.57 -15.81
N VAL A 264 13.81 -3.83 -15.35
CA VAL A 264 13.50 -4.11 -13.94
C VAL A 264 14.80 -4.35 -13.18
N PRO A 265 15.21 -3.43 -12.28
CA PRO A 265 16.41 -3.60 -11.47
C PRO A 265 16.15 -4.60 -10.33
N TYR A 266 17.14 -5.43 -10.04
CA TYR A 266 17.16 -6.36 -8.90
C TYR A 266 18.35 -6.10 -7.98
N VAL A 267 18.17 -6.37 -6.68
CA VAL A 267 19.27 -6.41 -5.71
C VAL A 267 20.04 -7.72 -5.90
N GLY A 268 21.14 -7.68 -6.64
CA GLY A 268 21.90 -8.90 -6.97
C GLY A 268 21.18 -9.76 -8.00
N GLU A 269 21.27 -11.08 -7.88
CA GLU A 269 20.53 -11.98 -8.77
C GLU A 269 19.03 -12.00 -8.43
N PRO A 270 18.14 -12.19 -9.42
CA PRO A 270 16.70 -12.19 -9.21
C PRO A 270 16.31 -13.27 -8.19
N SER A 271 15.69 -12.85 -7.10
CA SER A 271 15.24 -13.74 -6.03
C SER A 271 13.72 -13.75 -5.97
N PHE A 272 13.15 -14.94 -5.91
CA PHE A 272 11.71 -15.15 -5.94
C PHE A 272 11.26 -15.95 -4.73
N VAL A 273 10.27 -15.43 -4.02
CA VAL A 273 9.63 -16.11 -2.89
C VAL A 273 8.24 -16.60 -3.27
N PRO A 274 7.80 -17.78 -2.79
CA PRO A 274 6.45 -18.27 -3.06
C PRO A 274 5.37 -17.29 -2.59
N ILE A 275 4.29 -17.18 -3.37
CA ILE A 275 3.06 -16.52 -2.94
C ILE A 275 2.17 -17.59 -2.31
N GLU A 276 1.99 -17.50 -0.99
CA GLU A 276 1.22 -18.47 -0.21
C GLU A 276 -0.17 -18.71 -0.81
N GLY A 277 -0.56 -19.99 -0.90
CA GLY A 277 -1.83 -20.41 -1.48
C GLY A 277 -1.89 -20.40 -3.02
N THR A 278 -0.76 -20.19 -3.70
CA THR A 278 -0.70 -20.19 -5.18
C THR A 278 0.50 -20.97 -5.71
N VAL A 279 0.52 -21.24 -7.02
CA VAL A 279 1.69 -21.80 -7.74
C VAL A 279 2.69 -20.73 -8.19
N LEU A 280 2.46 -19.47 -7.79
CA LEU A 280 3.22 -18.31 -8.25
C LEU A 280 4.33 -17.97 -7.25
N SER A 281 5.36 -17.29 -7.73
CA SER A 281 6.37 -16.66 -6.86
C SER A 281 6.48 -15.18 -7.19
N ARG A 282 6.72 -14.32 -6.20
CA ARG A 282 6.99 -12.88 -6.42
C ARG A 282 8.46 -12.58 -6.26
N ALA A 283 8.96 -11.61 -7.01
CA ALA A 283 10.28 -11.07 -6.77
C ALA A 283 10.31 -10.34 -5.42
N GLU A 284 11.33 -10.60 -4.59
CA GLU A 284 11.47 -9.98 -3.26
C GLU A 284 12.51 -8.86 -3.22
N ASN A 285 13.37 -8.80 -4.24
CA ASN A 285 14.55 -7.95 -4.30
C ASN A 285 14.48 -6.94 -5.45
N THR A 286 13.29 -6.47 -5.79
CA THR A 286 13.04 -5.40 -6.76
C THR A 286 11.87 -4.56 -6.28
N PRO A 287 11.84 -3.24 -6.55
CA PRO A 287 10.67 -2.42 -6.24
C PRO A 287 9.49 -2.68 -7.19
N PHE A 288 9.71 -3.43 -8.28
CA PHE A 288 8.68 -3.73 -9.27
C PHE A 288 7.83 -4.94 -8.90
N GLN A 289 6.58 -4.95 -9.36
CA GLN A 289 5.69 -6.09 -9.18
C GLN A 289 5.96 -7.14 -10.27
N VAL A 290 6.92 -8.02 -10.00
CA VAL A 290 7.24 -9.14 -10.89
C VAL A 290 6.80 -10.46 -10.27
N ILE A 291 6.01 -11.22 -11.03
CA ILE A 291 5.57 -12.58 -10.67
C ILE A 291 6.23 -13.59 -11.62
N ARG A 292 6.72 -14.70 -11.09
CA ARG A 292 7.21 -15.84 -11.86
C ARG A 292 6.20 -16.99 -11.82
N HIS A 293 5.98 -17.59 -12.99
CA HIS A 293 5.24 -18.83 -13.15
C HIS A 293 5.94 -19.69 -14.22
N ASN A 294 6.43 -20.86 -13.82
CA ASN A 294 7.31 -21.70 -14.65
C ASN A 294 8.53 -20.89 -15.15
N ASN A 295 8.76 -20.90 -16.47
CA ASN A 295 9.86 -20.18 -17.11
C ASN A 295 9.49 -18.76 -17.58
N PHE A 296 8.32 -18.26 -17.17
CA PHE A 296 7.85 -16.92 -17.53
C PHE A 296 7.80 -16.00 -16.33
N HIS A 297 8.12 -14.74 -16.58
CA HIS A 297 8.02 -13.63 -15.67
C HIS A 297 6.96 -12.67 -16.18
N TYR A 298 6.21 -12.08 -15.26
CA TYR A 298 5.11 -11.18 -15.55
C TYR A 298 5.31 -9.90 -14.74
N LEU A 299 5.47 -8.77 -15.44
CA LEU A 299 5.60 -7.45 -14.83
C LEU A 299 4.25 -6.75 -14.85
N CYS A 300 3.75 -6.34 -13.68
CA CYS A 300 2.63 -5.41 -13.58
C CYS A 300 3.17 -3.98 -13.54
N HIS A 301 2.94 -3.21 -14.60
CA HIS A 301 3.36 -1.81 -14.68
C HIS A 301 2.27 -0.97 -15.35
N GLU A 302 1.95 0.18 -14.74
CA GLU A 302 0.91 1.12 -15.21
C GLU A 302 -0.45 0.48 -15.57
N GLY A 303 -0.83 -0.59 -14.87
CA GLY A 303 -2.10 -1.28 -15.10
C GLY A 303 -2.11 -2.23 -16.32
N ALA A 304 -0.95 -2.46 -16.94
CA ALA A 304 -0.72 -3.54 -17.89
C ALA A 304 0.11 -4.67 -17.26
N TRP A 305 -0.09 -5.87 -17.81
CA TRP A 305 0.81 -7.00 -17.60
C TRP A 305 1.65 -7.19 -18.85
N TYR A 306 2.96 -7.23 -18.65
CA TYR A 306 3.95 -7.55 -19.64
C TYR A 306 4.59 -8.90 -19.31
N SER A 307 5.22 -9.57 -20.28
CA SER A 307 5.74 -10.92 -20.05
C SER A 307 7.07 -11.14 -20.72
N SER A 308 8.01 -11.73 -19.98
CA SER A 308 9.34 -12.06 -20.48
C SER A 308 9.79 -13.43 -20.02
N THR A 309 10.69 -14.05 -20.77
CA THR A 309 11.43 -15.24 -20.30
C THR A 309 12.58 -14.86 -19.37
N ASP A 310 13.02 -13.60 -19.37
CA ASP A 310 14.06 -13.08 -18.48
C ASP A 310 13.41 -12.22 -17.38
N PRO A 311 13.75 -12.40 -16.09
CA PRO A 311 13.21 -11.59 -15.00
C PRO A 311 13.52 -10.09 -15.11
N ARG A 312 14.49 -9.67 -15.93
CA ARG A 312 14.89 -8.27 -16.13
C ARG A 312 14.26 -7.61 -17.38
N GLY A 313 13.62 -8.40 -18.23
CA GLY A 313 13.10 -7.95 -19.53
C GLY A 313 13.98 -8.38 -20.72
N PRO A 314 13.66 -7.95 -21.96
CA PRO A 314 12.61 -6.99 -22.31
C PRO A 314 11.20 -7.55 -22.05
N TRP A 315 10.23 -6.66 -21.81
CA TRP A 315 8.88 -6.97 -21.36
C TRP A 315 7.82 -6.85 -22.45
#